data_AF-A0A7C5BGF1-F1
#
_entry.id   AF-A0A7C5BGF1-F1
#
_cell.length_a   1.000
_cell.length_b   1.000
_cell.length_c   1.000
_cell.angle_alpha   90.00
_cell.angle_beta   90.00
_cell.angle_gamma   90.00
#
_symmetry.space_group_name_H-M   'P 1'
#
loop_
_entity.id
_entity.type
_entity.pdbx_description
1 polymer ?
#
loop_
_entity_poly.entity_id
_entity_poly.type
_entity_poly.pdbx_seq_one_letter_code
_entity_poly.pdbx_strand_id
1 'polypeptide(L)'
;MKTNRLPPFIEDFGFLITLAFAQDGRVFLSERITGRLRQIYEEEYHLIKTFPIVPLFGHHETGLLGIVLDPDFSQNGYIYCYYTYGSSVKDFKNKVVKIRENGTSEQTLLENIPSGLIHNGGIMAFAPDKTLYIGVGIDNDRKRESQNINFLGGKILRINRDGSIPHDNPFPNSPVYSYGHRNIFGLAFHPITGKLYISDVGPDANDEINIVEKSGNYGWPEVMGMSDDPRFINPIKTYTPIITPTQNAFANNQLYFGSFNEGSVHRLTLKGENYDQVVNDEIIYRGQTFGVVGVFISPENLFYVTTPSSINQFYPQSFA
;
A
#
# COMPACT_ATOMS: atom_id res chain seq x y z
N MET A 1 -24.11 11.93 13.87
CA MET A 1 -22.98 11.36 13.11
C MET A 1 -22.16 10.53 14.08
N LYS A 2 -22.07 9.22 13.84
CA LYS A 2 -21.26 8.32 14.68
C LYS A 2 -19.80 8.50 14.25
N THR A 3 -18.87 8.61 15.21
CA THR A 3 -17.46 8.90 14.91
C THR A 3 -16.70 7.61 14.67
N ASN A 4 -15.85 7.54 13.63
CA ASN A 4 -14.86 6.47 13.41
C ASN A 4 -13.76 6.41 14.50
N ARG A 5 -14.08 6.62 15.77
CA ARG A 5 -13.11 6.59 16.86
C ARG A 5 -12.81 5.13 17.19
N LEU A 6 -11.56 4.73 16.96
CA LEU A 6 -11.10 3.39 17.31
C LEU A 6 -10.83 3.28 18.82
N PRO A 7 -11.11 2.12 19.45
CA PRO A 7 -10.80 1.94 20.86
C PRO A 7 -9.29 1.99 21.10
N PRO A 8 -8.83 2.47 22.27
CA PRO A 8 -7.46 2.94 22.48
C PRO A 8 -6.38 1.84 22.54
N PHE A 9 -6.72 0.56 22.61
CA PHE A 9 -5.73 -0.51 22.67
C PHE A 9 -6.37 -1.88 22.41
N ILE A 10 -5.66 -2.76 21.68
CA ILE A 10 -6.08 -4.12 21.36
C ILE A 10 -4.85 -5.01 21.46
N GLU A 11 -4.93 -6.07 22.26
CA GLU A 11 -3.93 -7.14 22.28
C GLU A 11 -4.25 -8.15 21.16
N ASP A 12 -3.23 -8.90 20.70
CA ASP A 12 -3.34 -10.03 19.77
C ASP A 12 -3.70 -9.75 18.30
N PHE A 13 -3.00 -8.79 17.67
CA PHE A 13 -2.95 -8.74 16.20
C PHE A 13 -1.85 -9.63 15.62
N GLY A 14 -2.20 -10.39 14.59
CA GLY A 14 -1.26 -11.15 13.77
C GLY A 14 -0.43 -10.28 12.81
N PHE A 15 0.11 -9.15 13.26
CA PHE A 15 0.78 -8.13 12.44
C PHE A 15 -0.17 -7.32 11.55
N LEU A 16 -0.58 -6.12 11.96
CA LEU A 16 -1.45 -5.23 11.18
C LEU A 16 -0.75 -4.66 9.94
N ILE A 17 -1.46 -4.55 8.81
CA ILE A 17 -0.94 -3.94 7.58
C ILE A 17 -1.77 -2.72 7.16
N THR A 18 -3.07 -2.91 6.90
CA THR A 18 -3.92 -1.87 6.29
C THR A 18 -5.16 -1.61 7.13
N LEU A 19 -5.58 -0.34 7.19
CA LEU A 19 -6.93 0.06 7.63
C LEU A 19 -7.72 0.57 6.43
N ALA A 20 -9.01 0.24 6.38
CA ALA A 20 -9.93 0.75 5.37
C ALA A 20 -11.23 1.25 6.05
N PHE A 21 -11.44 2.56 5.99
CA PHE A 21 -12.55 3.24 6.67
C PHE A 21 -13.78 3.33 5.76
N ALA A 22 -14.92 2.84 6.25
CA ALA A 22 -16.22 3.07 5.66
C ALA A 22 -16.84 4.39 6.17
N GLN A 23 -17.75 4.94 5.37
CA GLN A 23 -18.46 6.19 5.71
C GLN A 23 -19.47 6.04 6.86
N ASP A 24 -19.83 4.81 7.20
CA ASP A 24 -20.85 4.50 8.21
C ASP A 24 -20.28 4.23 9.61
N GLY A 25 -18.98 4.37 9.81
CA GLY A 25 -18.32 4.13 11.10
C GLY A 25 -17.55 2.82 11.17
N ARG A 26 -17.67 1.94 10.16
CA ARG A 26 -16.95 0.65 10.13
C ARG A 26 -15.52 0.84 9.67
N VAL A 27 -14.60 0.11 10.31
CA VAL A 27 -13.20 0.06 9.90
C VAL A 27 -12.80 -1.38 9.66
N PHE A 28 -12.28 -1.69 8.48
CA PHE A 28 -11.76 -3.00 8.15
C PHE A 28 -10.24 -3.00 8.27
N LEU A 29 -9.67 -4.13 8.66
CA LEU A 29 -8.22 -4.27 8.85
C LEU A 29 -7.71 -5.65 8.44
N SER A 30 -6.48 -5.67 7.92
CA SER A 30 -5.75 -6.90 7.57
C SER A 30 -4.70 -7.25 8.62
N GLU A 31 -4.69 -8.52 9.02
CA GLU A 31 -3.62 -9.13 9.81
C GLU A 31 -2.79 -10.06 8.91
N ARG A 32 -1.50 -9.72 8.73
CA ARG A 32 -0.60 -10.39 7.81
C ARG A 32 -0.37 -11.86 8.15
N ILE A 33 0.03 -12.16 9.37
CA ILE A 33 0.49 -13.48 9.80
C ILE A 33 -0.69 -14.45 9.99
N THR A 34 -1.83 -13.96 10.49
CA THR A 34 -3.01 -14.81 10.74
C THR A 34 -3.91 -14.94 9.52
N GLY A 35 -3.76 -14.06 8.52
CA GLY A 35 -4.62 -14.00 7.35
C GLY A 35 -6.03 -13.51 7.67
N ARG A 36 -6.25 -12.92 8.85
CA ARG A 36 -7.57 -12.47 9.28
C ARG A 36 -7.88 -11.10 8.72
N LEU A 37 -9.03 -10.99 8.05
CA LEU A 37 -9.73 -9.75 7.82
C LEU A 37 -10.69 -9.53 8.99
N ARG A 38 -10.54 -8.43 9.70
CA ARG A 38 -11.45 -8.03 10.77
C ARG A 38 -12.16 -6.73 10.46
N GLN A 39 -13.27 -6.52 11.16
CA GLN A 39 -14.02 -5.28 11.20
C GLN A 39 -14.05 -4.77 12.65
N ILE A 40 -13.94 -3.45 12.78
CA ILE A 40 -14.22 -2.70 14.01
C ILE A 40 -15.48 -1.89 13.76
N TYR A 41 -16.46 -2.00 14.65
CA TYR A 41 -17.67 -1.19 14.62
C TYR A 41 -18.23 -1.05 16.04
N GLU A 42 -18.58 0.16 16.45
CA GLU A 42 -19.13 0.42 17.80
C GLU A 42 -18.26 -0.17 18.93
N GLU A 43 -16.94 -0.03 18.78
CA GLU A 43 -15.91 -0.56 19.71
C GLU A 43 -15.81 -2.09 19.78
N GLU A 44 -16.57 -2.81 18.95
CA GLU A 44 -16.53 -4.28 18.85
C GLU A 44 -15.65 -4.77 17.69
N TYR A 45 -15.04 -5.95 17.90
CA TYR A 45 -14.22 -6.64 16.91
C TYR A 45 -14.97 -7.83 16.33
N HIS A 46 -15.06 -7.88 15.01
CA HIS A 46 -15.66 -9.00 14.29
C HIS A 46 -14.66 -9.61 13.32
N LEU A 47 -14.52 -10.94 13.37
CA LEU A 47 -13.83 -11.67 12.32
C LEU A 47 -14.74 -11.74 11.09
N ILE A 48 -14.26 -11.26 9.95
CA ILE A 48 -14.98 -11.33 8.68
C ILE A 48 -14.58 -12.60 7.93
N LYS A 49 -13.28 -12.85 7.81
CA LYS A 49 -12.74 -13.98 7.06
C LYS A 49 -11.31 -14.30 7.48
N THR A 50 -10.94 -15.57 7.42
CA THR A 50 -9.54 -16.01 7.46
C THR A 50 -9.16 -16.52 6.08
N PHE A 51 -8.14 -15.91 5.48
CA PHE A 51 -7.60 -16.33 4.18
C PHE A 51 -6.66 -17.54 4.32
N PRO A 52 -6.64 -18.46 3.34
CA PRO A 52 -5.81 -19.66 3.38
C PRO A 52 -4.35 -19.32 3.05
N ILE A 53 -3.65 -18.73 4.01
CA ILE A 53 -2.24 -18.40 3.92
C ILE A 53 -1.38 -19.39 4.71
N VAL A 54 -0.09 -19.46 4.41
CA VAL A 54 0.89 -20.15 5.26
C VAL A 54 1.51 -19.10 6.20
N PRO A 55 1.28 -19.19 7.53
CA PRO A 55 1.81 -18.21 8.47
C PRO A 55 3.33 -18.33 8.56
N LEU A 56 4.03 -17.23 8.33
CA LEU A 56 5.48 -17.13 8.47
C LEU A 56 5.85 -16.01 9.46
N PHE A 57 6.78 -16.30 10.36
CA PHE A 57 7.24 -15.40 11.42
C PHE A 57 8.60 -14.76 11.07
N GLY A 58 9.02 -13.74 11.84
CA GLY A 58 10.28 -13.03 11.59
C GLY A 58 10.15 -11.99 10.47
N HIS A 59 11.21 -11.81 9.68
CA HIS A 59 11.32 -10.77 8.64
C HIS A 59 10.62 -11.12 7.32
N HIS A 60 9.74 -12.12 7.30
CA HIS A 60 8.97 -12.47 6.12
C HIS A 60 7.82 -11.47 5.90
N GLU A 61 7.49 -11.20 4.63
CA GLU A 61 6.54 -10.17 4.22
C GLU A 61 5.32 -10.75 3.47
N THR A 62 5.08 -12.06 3.63
CA THR A 62 3.94 -12.76 3.04
C THR A 62 2.74 -12.73 3.98
N GLY A 63 1.53 -12.91 3.44
CA GLY A 63 0.30 -13.01 4.23
C GLY A 63 -0.89 -12.28 3.59
N LEU A 64 -1.84 -11.84 4.41
CA LEU A 64 -2.88 -10.88 4.02
C LEU A 64 -2.31 -9.46 4.13
N LEU A 65 -2.17 -8.75 3.01
CA LEU A 65 -1.47 -7.47 2.93
C LEU A 65 -2.46 -6.32 2.77
N GLY A 66 -2.53 -5.71 1.59
CA GLY A 66 -3.44 -4.61 1.32
C GLY A 66 -4.90 -5.04 1.30
N ILE A 67 -5.76 -4.18 1.87
CA ILE A 67 -7.19 -4.20 1.64
C ILE A 67 -7.68 -2.82 1.23
N VAL A 68 -8.72 -2.75 0.40
CA VAL A 68 -9.38 -1.49 0.06
C VAL A 68 -10.87 -1.73 -0.15
N LEU A 69 -11.70 -0.77 0.27
CA LEU A 69 -13.15 -0.82 0.04
C LEU A 69 -13.45 -0.35 -1.38
N ASP A 70 -14.47 -0.93 -2.00
CA ASP A 70 -14.98 -0.45 -3.29
C ASP A 70 -15.39 1.04 -3.19
N PRO A 71 -15.20 1.87 -4.24
CA PRO A 71 -15.65 3.26 -4.21
C PRO A 71 -17.15 3.41 -3.94
N ASP A 72 -17.95 2.38 -4.29
CA ASP A 72 -19.39 2.33 -4.03
C ASP A 72 -19.74 1.37 -2.86
N PHE A 73 -18.83 1.20 -1.89
CA PHE A 73 -18.96 0.26 -0.76
C PHE A 73 -20.28 0.38 0.01
N SER A 74 -20.78 1.61 0.25
CA SER A 74 -22.05 1.82 0.96
C SER A 74 -23.27 1.20 0.25
N GLN A 75 -23.14 0.90 -1.04
CA GLN A 75 -24.18 0.28 -1.86
C GLN A 75 -23.90 -1.22 -2.08
N ASN A 76 -22.63 -1.58 -2.27
CA ASN A 76 -22.25 -2.90 -2.75
C ASN A 76 -21.44 -3.75 -1.77
N GLY A 77 -21.03 -3.22 -0.61
CA GLY A 77 -20.31 -3.95 0.43
C GLY A 77 -19.09 -4.74 -0.04
N TYR A 78 -18.41 -4.32 -1.12
CA TYR A 78 -17.27 -5.07 -1.67
C TYR A 78 -15.93 -4.64 -1.05
N ILE A 79 -15.13 -5.63 -0.68
CA ILE A 79 -13.78 -5.44 -0.16
C ILE A 79 -12.81 -6.17 -1.09
N TYR A 80 -11.74 -5.48 -1.48
CA TYR A 80 -10.66 -6.02 -2.29
C TYR A 80 -9.50 -6.40 -1.36
N CYS A 81 -8.96 -7.59 -1.53
CA CYS A 81 -7.91 -8.13 -0.66
C CYS A 81 -6.74 -8.66 -1.50
N TYR A 82 -5.52 -8.26 -1.14
CA TYR A 82 -4.28 -8.80 -1.69
C TYR A 82 -3.66 -9.77 -0.68
N TYR A 83 -3.38 -11.00 -1.11
CA TYR A 83 -2.74 -11.96 -0.21
C TYR A 83 -1.86 -12.98 -0.92
N THR A 84 -0.90 -13.53 -0.16
CA THR A 84 -0.01 -14.61 -0.59
C THR A 84 -0.70 -15.97 -0.42
N TYR A 85 -0.73 -16.78 -1.47
CA TYR A 85 -1.24 -18.15 -1.47
C TYR A 85 -0.16 -19.13 -1.93
N GLY A 86 -0.37 -20.41 -1.63
CA GLY A 86 0.54 -21.51 -1.96
C GLY A 86 0.69 -22.47 -0.79
N SER A 87 1.17 -23.68 -1.05
CA SER A 87 1.37 -24.73 -0.03
C SER A 87 2.79 -24.75 0.54
N SER A 88 3.76 -24.12 -0.14
CA SER A 88 5.15 -24.02 0.29
C SER A 88 5.79 -22.73 -0.23
N VAL A 89 6.88 -22.30 0.40
CA VAL A 89 7.64 -21.09 -0.01
C VAL A 89 8.01 -21.10 -1.49
N LYS A 90 8.28 -22.27 -2.07
CA LYS A 90 8.64 -22.42 -3.49
C LYS A 90 7.48 -22.13 -4.44
N ASP A 91 6.26 -22.30 -3.96
CA ASP A 91 5.02 -22.18 -4.74
C ASP A 91 4.28 -20.88 -4.45
N PHE A 92 4.84 -20.01 -3.60
CA PHE A 92 4.17 -18.79 -3.21
C PHE A 92 3.93 -17.87 -4.40
N LYS A 93 2.72 -17.35 -4.43
CA LYS A 93 2.21 -16.36 -5.37
C LYS A 93 1.33 -15.40 -4.60
N ASN A 94 1.16 -14.20 -5.13
CA ASN A 94 0.18 -13.26 -4.64
C ASN A 94 -1.04 -13.24 -5.58
N LYS A 95 -2.19 -12.85 -5.04
CA LYS A 95 -3.39 -12.58 -5.83
C LYS A 95 -4.25 -11.49 -5.20
N VAL A 96 -5.07 -10.89 -6.04
CA VAL A 96 -6.14 -9.97 -5.68
C VAL A 96 -7.47 -10.70 -5.81
N VAL A 97 -8.26 -10.65 -4.75
CA VAL A 97 -9.63 -11.13 -4.74
C VAL A 97 -10.58 -10.02 -4.30
N LYS A 98 -11.86 -10.18 -4.63
CA LYS A 98 -12.94 -9.36 -4.10
C LYS A 98 -13.92 -10.24 -3.35
N ILE A 99 -14.36 -9.78 -2.19
CA ILE A 99 -15.34 -10.46 -1.31
C ILE A 99 -16.43 -9.48 -0.90
N ARG A 100 -17.56 -10.01 -0.40
CA ARG A 100 -18.54 -9.20 0.33
C ARG A 100 -18.08 -8.95 1.77
N GLU A 101 -18.55 -7.88 2.37
CA GLU A 101 -18.27 -7.43 3.74
C GLU A 101 -18.58 -8.46 4.84
N ASN A 102 -19.40 -9.47 4.53
CA ASN A 102 -19.71 -10.61 5.41
C ASN A 102 -18.76 -11.81 5.19
N GLY A 103 -17.71 -11.66 4.37
CA GLY A 103 -16.71 -12.70 4.09
C GLY A 103 -17.07 -13.67 2.95
N THR A 104 -18.24 -13.53 2.31
CA THR A 104 -18.71 -14.45 1.26
C THR A 104 -18.36 -13.97 -0.16
N SER A 105 -18.74 -14.77 -1.16
CA SER A 105 -18.70 -14.40 -2.58
C SER A 105 -17.31 -14.00 -3.08
N GLU A 106 -16.29 -14.78 -2.69
CA GLU A 106 -14.92 -14.57 -3.14
C GLU A 106 -14.79 -14.77 -4.65
N GLN A 107 -14.30 -13.74 -5.33
CA GLN A 107 -13.97 -13.73 -6.75
C GLN A 107 -12.49 -13.39 -6.90
N THR A 108 -11.72 -14.25 -7.56
CA THR A 108 -10.35 -13.92 -7.99
C THR A 108 -10.40 -12.91 -9.12
N LEU A 109 -9.66 -11.81 -8.98
CA LEU A 109 -9.57 -10.75 -10.00
C LEU A 109 -8.25 -10.79 -10.76
N LEU A 110 -7.16 -11.07 -10.05
CA LEU A 110 -5.82 -11.20 -10.63
C LEU A 110 -5.03 -12.18 -9.78
N GLU A 111 -4.36 -13.15 -10.40
CA GLU A 111 -3.59 -14.18 -9.70
C GLU A 111 -2.24 -14.41 -10.38
N ASN A 112 -1.46 -15.36 -9.85
CA ASN A 112 -0.10 -15.68 -10.32
C ASN A 112 0.87 -14.49 -10.26
N ILE A 113 0.57 -13.48 -9.44
CA ILE A 113 1.50 -12.40 -9.14
C ILE A 113 2.70 -13.04 -8.42
N PRO A 114 3.94 -12.75 -8.83
CA PRO A 114 5.13 -13.27 -8.17
C PRO A 114 5.15 -12.94 -6.68
N SER A 115 5.69 -13.85 -5.89
CA SER A 115 5.93 -13.68 -4.46
C SER A 115 7.36 -14.10 -4.15
N GLY A 116 7.94 -13.49 -3.13
CA GLY A 116 9.15 -13.93 -2.46
C GLY A 116 8.90 -14.05 -0.95
N LEU A 117 9.90 -14.46 -0.19
CA LEU A 117 9.84 -14.38 1.28
C LEU A 117 9.78 -12.92 1.76
N ILE A 118 10.34 -12.02 0.96
CA ILE A 118 10.31 -10.57 1.09
C ILE A 118 9.90 -9.96 -0.25
N HIS A 119 9.61 -8.67 -0.24
CA HIS A 119 9.26 -7.85 -1.39
C HIS A 119 7.96 -8.23 -2.10
N ASN A 120 6.90 -8.40 -1.32
CA ASN A 120 5.58 -8.74 -1.86
C ASN A 120 4.73 -7.52 -2.25
N GLY A 121 5.15 -6.31 -1.86
CA GLY A 121 4.35 -5.10 -1.95
C GLY A 121 2.96 -5.31 -1.33
N GLY A 122 1.92 -5.20 -2.16
CA GLY A 122 0.57 -5.66 -1.85
C GLY A 122 -0.38 -4.56 -1.41
N ILE A 123 0.05 -3.29 -1.39
CA ILE A 123 -0.83 -2.14 -1.18
C ILE A 123 -1.68 -1.86 -2.41
N MET A 124 -2.92 -1.43 -2.19
CA MET A 124 -3.88 -1.11 -3.26
C MET A 124 -4.62 0.19 -2.97
N ALA A 125 -5.00 0.91 -4.03
CA ALA A 125 -5.99 1.99 -3.92
C ALA A 125 -6.80 2.14 -5.22
N PHE A 126 -8.00 2.68 -5.09
CA PHE A 126 -8.80 3.09 -6.23
C PHE A 126 -8.41 4.48 -6.70
N ALA A 127 -8.23 4.61 -8.02
CA ALA A 127 -8.10 5.89 -8.68
C ALA A 127 -9.46 6.62 -8.78
N PRO A 128 -9.46 7.93 -9.06
CA PRO A 128 -10.70 8.69 -9.29
C PRO A 128 -11.61 8.12 -10.39
N ASP A 129 -11.02 7.42 -11.37
CA ASP A 129 -11.75 6.72 -12.45
C ASP A 129 -12.35 5.36 -12.02
N LYS A 130 -12.24 5.01 -10.73
CA LYS A 130 -12.67 3.74 -10.12
C LYS A 130 -11.92 2.49 -10.60
N THR A 131 -10.79 2.63 -11.27
CA THR A 131 -9.87 1.50 -11.51
C THR A 131 -8.99 1.24 -10.29
N LEU A 132 -8.61 -0.02 -10.09
CA LEU A 132 -7.81 -0.47 -8.95
C LEU A 132 -6.32 -0.48 -9.33
N TYR A 133 -5.50 0.21 -8.55
CA TYR A 133 -4.05 0.19 -8.66
C TYR A 133 -3.43 -0.67 -7.56
N ILE A 134 -2.42 -1.45 -7.91
CA ILE A 134 -1.79 -2.46 -7.04
C ILE A 134 -0.27 -2.27 -7.11
N GLY A 135 0.36 -2.01 -5.96
CA GLY A 135 1.82 -1.98 -5.85
C GLY A 135 2.38 -3.37 -5.63
N VAL A 136 3.32 -3.80 -6.47
CA VAL A 136 3.90 -5.16 -6.41
C VAL A 136 5.42 -5.06 -6.35
N GLY A 137 6.01 -5.66 -5.32
CA GLY A 137 7.46 -5.76 -5.18
C GLY A 137 8.08 -6.85 -6.05
N ILE A 138 9.40 -7.01 -5.94
CA ILE A 138 10.12 -8.08 -6.59
C ILE A 138 11.24 -8.64 -5.71
N ASP A 139 11.29 -9.97 -5.67
CA ASP A 139 12.38 -10.70 -5.03
C ASP A 139 13.74 -10.34 -5.66
N ASN A 140 14.77 -10.21 -4.82
CA ASN A 140 16.11 -9.80 -5.24
C ASN A 140 16.76 -10.75 -6.25
N ASP A 141 16.47 -12.06 -6.17
CA ASP A 141 17.00 -13.04 -7.12
C ASP A 141 16.42 -12.84 -8.52
N ARG A 142 15.26 -12.20 -8.60
CA ARG A 142 14.54 -11.90 -9.84
C ARG A 142 14.54 -10.43 -10.19
N LYS A 143 15.34 -9.59 -9.52
CA LYS A 143 15.30 -8.13 -9.64
C LYS A 143 15.28 -7.61 -11.07
N ARG A 144 16.02 -8.22 -12.01
CA ARG A 144 16.04 -7.78 -13.43
C ARG A 144 14.68 -7.92 -14.14
N GLU A 145 13.79 -8.78 -13.66
CA GLU A 145 12.44 -8.91 -14.21
C GLU A 145 11.53 -7.70 -13.90
N SER A 146 11.93 -6.79 -13.01
CA SER A 146 11.23 -5.50 -12.85
C SER A 146 11.24 -4.69 -14.15
N GLN A 147 12.26 -4.86 -15.00
CA GLN A 147 12.39 -4.25 -16.33
C GLN A 147 11.60 -4.99 -17.42
N ASN A 148 11.15 -6.22 -17.16
CA ASN A 148 10.34 -7.01 -18.08
C ASN A 148 8.86 -6.64 -17.95
N ILE A 149 8.29 -5.99 -18.98
CA ILE A 149 6.88 -5.56 -19.01
C ILE A 149 5.87 -6.72 -19.10
N ASN A 150 6.34 -7.93 -19.44
CA ASN A 150 5.52 -9.14 -19.46
C ASN A 150 5.53 -9.89 -18.11
N PHE A 151 6.20 -9.33 -17.10
CA PHE A 151 6.27 -9.87 -15.75
C PHE A 151 5.53 -8.98 -14.76
N LEU A 152 4.87 -9.57 -13.76
CA LEU A 152 4.02 -8.82 -12.82
C LEU A 152 4.75 -8.30 -11.58
N GLY A 153 5.99 -8.75 -11.32
CA GLY A 153 6.79 -8.29 -10.18
C GLY A 153 7.53 -6.97 -10.46
N GLY A 154 7.67 -6.13 -9.43
CA GLY A 154 8.33 -4.83 -9.51
C GLY A 154 7.56 -3.83 -10.37
N LYS A 155 6.24 -3.77 -10.15
CA LYS A 155 5.27 -3.06 -11.00
C LYS A 155 4.27 -2.25 -10.17
N ILE A 156 3.72 -1.23 -10.79
CA ILE A 156 2.35 -0.80 -10.50
C ILE A 156 1.44 -1.47 -11.52
N LEU A 157 0.45 -2.21 -11.05
CA LEU A 157 -0.58 -2.82 -11.88
C LEU A 157 -1.88 -2.00 -11.80
N ARG A 158 -2.69 -2.01 -12.85
CA ARG A 158 -4.01 -1.37 -12.94
C ARG A 158 -5.02 -2.32 -13.59
N ILE A 159 -6.13 -2.57 -12.88
CA ILE A 159 -7.24 -3.41 -13.33
C ILE A 159 -8.59 -2.71 -13.09
N ASN A 160 -9.63 -3.12 -13.82
CA ASN A 160 -11.01 -2.74 -13.53
C ASN A 160 -11.53 -3.45 -12.27
N ARG A 161 -12.66 -2.97 -11.73
CA ARG A 161 -13.33 -3.53 -10.54
C ARG A 161 -13.77 -5.00 -10.67
N ASP A 162 -13.88 -5.50 -11.89
CA ASP A 162 -14.23 -6.89 -12.23
C ASP A 162 -13.01 -7.75 -12.56
N GLY A 163 -11.79 -7.20 -12.51
CA GLY A 163 -10.54 -7.88 -12.85
C GLY A 163 -10.13 -7.76 -14.32
N SER A 164 -10.99 -7.21 -15.20
CA SER A 164 -10.63 -6.98 -16.58
C SER A 164 -9.55 -5.89 -16.72
N ILE A 165 -8.80 -5.92 -17.82
CA ILE A 165 -7.73 -4.95 -18.07
C ILE A 165 -8.36 -3.70 -18.72
N PRO A 166 -8.13 -2.49 -18.19
CA PRO A 166 -8.59 -1.25 -18.83
C PRO A 166 -8.05 -1.14 -20.25
N HIS A 167 -8.91 -0.76 -21.20
CA HIS A 167 -8.56 -0.64 -22.62
C HIS A 167 -7.48 0.42 -22.90
N ASP A 168 -7.35 1.39 -21.98
CA ASP A 168 -6.39 2.47 -22.03
C ASP A 168 -5.12 2.17 -21.21
N ASN A 169 -4.89 0.93 -20.74
CA ASN A 169 -3.60 0.57 -20.15
C ASN A 169 -2.46 0.74 -21.17
N PRO A 170 -1.25 1.08 -20.73
CA PRO A 170 -0.14 1.39 -21.64
C PRO A 170 0.38 0.18 -22.44
N PHE A 171 0.20 -1.03 -21.90
CA PHE A 171 0.70 -2.25 -22.51
C PHE A 171 -0.48 -3.14 -22.96
N PRO A 172 -0.53 -3.58 -24.22
CA PRO A 172 -1.64 -4.37 -24.74
C PRO A 172 -1.92 -5.64 -23.92
N ASN A 173 -3.19 -5.83 -23.52
CA ASN A 173 -3.64 -6.99 -22.74
C ASN A 173 -2.81 -7.26 -21.47
N SER A 174 -2.25 -6.22 -20.85
CA SER A 174 -1.45 -6.33 -19.65
C SER A 174 -1.98 -5.44 -18.52
N PRO A 175 -2.02 -5.93 -17.27
CA PRO A 175 -2.36 -5.09 -16.13
C PRO A 175 -1.21 -4.14 -15.76
N VAL A 176 -0.02 -4.25 -16.36
CA VAL A 176 1.10 -3.36 -16.03
C VAL A 176 0.78 -1.92 -16.40
N TYR A 177 0.95 -1.02 -15.44
CA TYR A 177 0.79 0.44 -15.62
C TYR A 177 2.14 1.16 -15.64
N SER A 178 3.04 0.79 -14.72
CA SER A 178 4.43 1.25 -14.69
C SER A 178 5.35 0.15 -14.15
N TYR A 179 6.65 0.27 -14.37
CA TYR A 179 7.61 -0.80 -14.11
C TYR A 179 8.96 -0.28 -13.62
N GLY A 180 9.87 -1.19 -13.25
CA GLY A 180 11.16 -0.81 -12.69
C GLY A 180 11.09 -0.40 -11.23
N HIS A 181 10.20 -1.01 -10.44
CA HIS A 181 10.07 -0.79 -9.00
C HIS A 181 10.71 -1.91 -8.19
N ARG A 182 11.10 -1.63 -6.94
CA ARG A 182 11.72 -2.63 -6.04
C ARG A 182 10.70 -3.27 -5.10
N ASN A 183 10.16 -2.53 -4.15
CA ASN A 183 9.22 -2.99 -3.15
C ASN A 183 8.31 -1.86 -2.64
N ILE A 184 7.10 -1.81 -3.18
CA ILE A 184 6.16 -0.71 -2.93
C ILE A 184 5.32 -0.99 -1.68
N PHE A 185 5.52 -0.20 -0.63
CA PHE A 185 4.81 -0.30 0.65
C PHE A 185 3.81 0.84 0.93
N GLY A 186 3.72 1.81 0.03
CA GLY A 186 2.73 2.87 0.14
C GLY A 186 2.24 3.34 -1.21
N LEU A 187 0.95 3.68 -1.28
CA LEU A 187 0.30 4.17 -2.48
C LEU A 187 -0.90 5.04 -2.09
N ALA A 188 -1.00 6.24 -2.67
CA ALA A 188 -2.17 7.10 -2.54
C ALA A 188 -2.34 8.02 -3.75
N PHE A 189 -3.59 8.34 -4.08
CA PHE A 189 -3.90 9.34 -5.11
C PHE A 189 -4.02 10.72 -4.49
N HIS A 190 -3.36 11.70 -5.11
CA HIS A 190 -3.51 13.10 -4.72
C HIS A 190 -4.95 13.57 -5.01
N PRO A 191 -5.66 14.16 -4.02
CA PRO A 191 -7.11 14.35 -4.10
C PRO A 191 -7.56 15.37 -5.16
N ILE A 192 -6.70 16.32 -5.53
CA ILE A 192 -7.00 17.32 -6.57
C ILE A 192 -6.52 16.87 -7.96
N THR A 193 -5.23 16.60 -8.10
CA THR A 193 -4.62 16.28 -9.41
C THR A 193 -4.89 14.86 -9.90
N GLY A 194 -5.32 13.94 -9.03
CA GLY A 194 -5.49 12.53 -9.37
C GLY A 194 -4.17 11.80 -9.67
N LYS A 195 -3.01 12.42 -9.39
CA LYS A 195 -1.71 11.78 -9.56
C LYS A 195 -1.47 10.73 -8.49
N LEU A 196 -0.82 9.64 -8.88
CA LEU A 196 -0.49 8.53 -7.99
C LEU A 196 0.88 8.74 -7.34
N TYR A 197 0.95 8.69 -6.01
CA TYR A 197 2.20 8.76 -5.24
C TYR A 197 2.47 7.43 -4.59
N ILE A 198 3.71 6.96 -4.69
CA ILE A 198 4.13 5.68 -4.10
C ILE A 198 5.36 5.84 -3.22
N SER A 199 5.48 4.94 -2.25
CA SER A 199 6.66 4.72 -1.43
C SER A 199 7.32 3.42 -1.86
N ASP A 200 8.50 3.52 -2.46
CA ASP A 200 9.30 2.37 -2.91
C ASP A 200 10.55 2.24 -2.03
N VAL A 201 10.75 1.05 -1.47
CA VAL A 201 11.84 0.79 -0.53
C VAL A 201 13.09 0.39 -1.30
N GLY A 202 14.20 1.09 -1.07
CA GLY A 202 15.53 0.82 -1.63
C GLY A 202 16.23 -0.37 -0.95
N PRO A 203 17.39 -0.83 -1.47
CA PRO A 203 18.11 -1.96 -0.87
C PRO A 203 18.80 -1.58 0.45
N ASP A 204 19.78 -0.68 0.38
CA ASP A 204 20.59 -0.21 1.52
C ASP A 204 20.67 1.34 1.57
N ALA A 205 20.16 1.99 0.53
CA ALA A 205 20.09 3.43 0.32
C ALA A 205 18.97 3.70 -0.70
N ASN A 206 18.61 4.98 -0.86
CA ASN A 206 17.62 5.43 -1.85
C ASN A 206 16.26 4.74 -1.67
N ASP A 207 15.66 4.84 -0.49
CA ASP A 207 14.19 4.77 -0.44
C ASP A 207 13.62 5.97 -1.20
N GLU A 208 12.48 5.78 -1.84
CA GLU A 208 11.96 6.73 -2.81
C GLU A 208 10.49 7.07 -2.56
N ILE A 209 10.16 8.34 -2.78
CA ILE A 209 8.80 8.79 -3.05
C ILE A 209 8.72 9.14 -4.53
N ASN A 210 7.84 8.45 -5.25
CA ASN A 210 7.68 8.56 -6.70
C ASN A 210 6.28 9.06 -7.06
N ILE A 211 6.18 9.87 -8.12
CA ILE A 211 4.90 10.17 -8.78
C ILE A 211 4.77 9.25 -9.98
N VAL A 212 3.76 8.39 -9.99
CA VAL A 212 3.63 7.33 -11.00
C VAL A 212 3.04 7.86 -12.29
N GLU A 213 3.85 7.87 -13.34
CA GLU A 213 3.45 8.10 -14.72
C GLU A 213 3.09 6.80 -15.46
N LYS A 214 2.13 6.92 -16.38
CA LYS A 214 1.73 5.85 -17.30
C LYS A 214 2.94 5.40 -18.14
N SER A 215 3.15 4.10 -18.27
CA SER A 215 4.31 3.48 -18.94
C SER A 215 5.68 3.85 -18.37
N GLY A 216 5.73 4.55 -17.23
CA GLY A 216 6.98 4.99 -16.62
C GLY A 216 7.89 3.84 -16.19
N ASN A 217 9.20 4.04 -16.36
CA ASN A 217 10.25 3.15 -15.88
C ASN A 217 10.98 3.81 -14.70
N TYR A 218 10.95 3.18 -13.53
CA TYR A 218 11.53 3.72 -12.29
C TYR A 218 12.95 3.18 -12.03
N GLY A 219 13.54 2.53 -13.02
CA GLY A 219 14.97 2.25 -13.05
C GLY A 219 15.43 1.02 -12.30
N TRP A 220 14.76 0.56 -11.24
CA TRP A 220 15.22 -0.63 -10.51
C TRP A 220 15.32 -1.85 -11.44
N PRO A 221 16.39 -2.67 -11.39
CA PRO A 221 17.60 -2.52 -10.57
C PRO A 221 18.77 -1.87 -11.33
N GLU A 222 18.52 -1.31 -12.52
CA GLU A 222 19.55 -0.65 -13.33
C GLU A 222 19.99 0.67 -12.70
N VAL A 223 19.05 1.41 -12.11
CA VAL A 223 19.29 2.65 -11.35
C VAL A 223 18.52 2.61 -10.02
N MET A 224 19.05 3.32 -9.03
CA MET A 224 18.44 3.57 -7.72
C MET A 224 18.59 5.07 -7.42
N GLY A 225 17.55 5.72 -6.95
CA GLY A 225 17.52 7.15 -6.72
C GLY A 225 17.54 7.96 -8.02
N MET A 226 18.22 9.10 -8.00
CA MET A 226 18.27 10.02 -9.14
C MET A 226 19.18 9.48 -10.27
N SER A 227 18.76 9.68 -11.51
CA SER A 227 19.48 9.37 -12.75
C SER A 227 19.48 10.56 -13.71
N ASP A 228 20.56 10.69 -14.47
CA ASP A 228 20.62 11.55 -15.66
C ASP A 228 20.18 10.82 -16.95
N ASP A 229 19.94 9.51 -16.88
CA ASP A 229 19.47 8.74 -18.04
C ASP A 229 17.96 8.97 -18.25
N PRO A 230 17.56 9.57 -19.39
CA PRO A 230 16.18 9.98 -19.63
C PRO A 230 15.21 8.79 -19.81
N ARG A 231 15.72 7.55 -19.87
CA ARG A 231 14.88 6.35 -19.88
C ARG A 231 14.19 6.10 -18.53
N PHE A 232 14.69 6.70 -17.45
CA PHE A 232 14.17 6.50 -16.10
C PHE A 232 13.50 7.75 -15.55
N ILE A 233 12.42 7.56 -14.82
CA ILE A 233 11.72 8.62 -14.11
C ILE A 233 12.35 8.75 -12.73
N ASN A 234 12.75 9.96 -12.39
CA ASN A 234 13.35 10.25 -11.10
C ASN A 234 12.31 10.35 -9.98
N PRO A 235 12.65 9.90 -8.76
CA PRO A 235 11.85 10.16 -7.58
C PRO A 235 11.80 11.65 -7.25
N ILE A 236 10.70 12.08 -6.62
CA ILE A 236 10.58 13.47 -6.11
C ILE A 236 11.29 13.66 -4.77
N LYS A 237 11.63 12.55 -4.10
CA LYS A 237 12.35 12.54 -2.83
C LYS A 237 13.05 11.20 -2.65
N THR A 238 14.28 11.24 -2.15
CA THR A 238 15.04 10.05 -1.75
C THR A 238 15.48 10.13 -0.29
N TYR A 239 15.70 8.97 0.32
CA TYR A 239 16.23 8.84 1.68
C TYR A 239 17.44 7.92 1.72
N THR A 240 18.52 8.42 2.33
CA THR A 240 19.72 7.65 2.69
C THR A 240 20.21 8.17 4.05
N PRO A 241 20.32 7.33 5.10
CA PRO A 241 20.04 5.89 5.13
C PRO A 241 18.56 5.54 4.88
N ILE A 242 18.28 4.25 4.65
CA ILE A 242 16.90 3.77 4.44
C ILE A 242 16.04 3.96 5.70
N ILE A 243 14.84 4.50 5.49
CA ILE A 243 13.80 4.71 6.50
C ILE A 243 12.66 3.68 6.37
N THR A 244 12.62 2.95 5.25
CA THR A 244 11.55 2.01 4.87
C THR A 244 10.19 2.73 4.85
N PRO A 245 9.94 3.61 3.87
CA PRO A 245 8.67 4.35 3.80
C PRO A 245 7.52 3.37 3.55
N THR A 246 6.44 3.53 4.31
CA THR A 246 5.26 2.65 4.30
C THR A 246 4.02 3.40 3.80
N GLN A 247 2.82 2.97 4.19
CA GLN A 247 1.56 3.42 3.60
C GLN A 247 1.45 4.94 3.47
N ASN A 248 0.99 5.38 2.30
CA ASN A 248 0.75 6.78 1.96
C ASN A 248 -0.70 7.19 2.26
N ALA A 249 -0.89 8.44 2.65
CA ALA A 249 -2.19 9.08 2.78
C ALA A 249 -2.09 10.56 2.39
N PHE A 250 -3.21 11.15 1.94
CA PHE A 250 -3.31 12.58 1.65
C PHE A 250 -4.28 13.28 2.59
N ALA A 251 -3.87 14.43 3.11
CA ALA A 251 -4.76 15.41 3.76
C ALA A 251 -4.27 16.82 3.44
N ASN A 252 -5.19 17.77 3.28
CA ASN A 252 -4.86 19.16 2.97
C ASN A 252 -3.87 19.30 1.78
N ASN A 253 -3.98 18.41 0.79
CA ASN A 253 -3.11 18.31 -0.40
C ASN A 253 -1.62 18.08 -0.09
N GLN A 254 -1.31 17.57 1.10
CA GLN A 254 0.04 17.18 1.51
C GLN A 254 0.12 15.67 1.61
N LEU A 255 1.29 15.12 1.31
CA LEU A 255 1.54 13.69 1.41
C LEU A 255 2.00 13.35 2.83
N TYR A 256 1.39 12.32 3.39
CA TYR A 256 1.79 11.71 4.64
C TYR A 256 2.18 10.27 4.38
N PHE A 257 3.26 9.80 4.99
CA PHE A 257 3.66 8.41 4.89
C PHE A 257 4.34 7.95 6.18
N GLY A 258 4.21 6.66 6.49
CA GLY A 258 4.88 6.05 7.62
C GLY A 258 6.34 5.72 7.33
N SER A 259 7.17 5.59 8.35
CA SER A 259 8.56 5.12 8.24
C SER A 259 8.74 3.98 9.23
N PHE A 260 8.93 2.76 8.72
CA PHE A 260 9.03 1.59 9.58
C PHE A 260 10.29 1.68 10.44
N ASN A 261 11.46 1.94 9.85
CA ASN A 261 12.73 1.89 10.58
C ASN A 261 12.79 2.95 11.68
N GLU A 262 12.34 4.17 11.38
CA GLU A 262 12.40 5.27 12.35
C GLU A 262 11.23 5.27 13.33
N GLY A 263 10.14 4.57 13.01
CA GLY A 263 8.93 4.61 13.82
C GLY A 263 8.22 5.96 13.75
N SER A 264 8.26 6.64 12.61
CA SER A 264 7.73 8.00 12.44
C SER A 264 6.63 8.08 11.38
N VAL A 265 5.92 9.20 11.36
CA VAL A 265 5.12 9.63 10.20
C VAL A 265 5.71 10.92 9.68
N HIS A 266 6.00 10.96 8.39
CA HIS A 266 6.47 12.13 7.67
C HIS A 266 5.30 12.87 7.02
N ARG A 267 5.43 14.19 6.90
CA ARG A 267 4.59 15.05 6.07
C ARG A 267 5.48 15.76 5.06
N LEU A 268 5.25 15.51 3.77
CA LEU A 268 5.85 16.29 2.69
C LEU A 268 4.94 17.46 2.35
N THR A 269 5.50 18.68 2.42
CA THR A 269 4.84 19.85 1.87
C THR A 269 5.08 19.91 0.36
N LEU A 270 4.01 19.75 -0.41
CA LEU A 270 3.99 19.74 -1.86
C LEU A 270 3.55 21.10 -2.42
N LYS A 271 4.25 21.56 -3.46
CA LYS A 271 4.01 22.83 -4.16
C LYS A 271 4.07 22.64 -5.68
N GLY A 272 3.80 23.73 -6.40
CA GLY A 272 3.62 23.76 -7.85
C GLY A 272 2.19 23.40 -8.24
N GLU A 273 1.80 23.75 -9.47
CA GLU A 273 0.50 23.42 -10.05
C GLU A 273 0.26 21.89 -10.08
N ASN A 274 1.36 21.16 -10.23
CA ASN A 274 1.41 19.71 -10.37
C ASN A 274 1.62 18.95 -9.05
N TYR A 275 1.82 19.66 -7.94
CA TYR A 275 2.19 19.13 -6.63
C TYR A 275 3.46 18.24 -6.62
N ASP A 276 4.35 18.43 -7.60
CA ASP A 276 5.56 17.64 -7.81
C ASP A 276 6.81 18.19 -7.13
N GLN A 277 6.70 19.33 -6.43
CA GLN A 277 7.82 19.96 -5.74
C GLN A 277 7.70 19.75 -4.23
N VAL A 278 8.66 19.01 -3.65
CA VAL A 278 8.78 18.87 -2.19
C VAL A 278 9.54 20.07 -1.64
N VAL A 279 8.86 20.95 -0.90
CA VAL A 279 9.47 22.16 -0.30
C VAL A 279 9.75 22.02 1.19
N ASN A 280 9.15 21.03 1.85
CA ASN A 280 9.42 20.68 3.24
C ASN A 280 9.18 19.18 3.48
N ASP A 281 9.93 18.61 4.40
CA ASP A 281 9.79 17.23 4.88
C ASP A 281 9.93 17.27 6.40
N GLU A 282 8.86 16.95 7.12
CA GLU A 282 8.82 17.03 8.57
C GLU A 282 8.25 15.77 9.19
N ILE A 283 8.76 15.41 10.36
CA ILE A 283 8.21 14.33 11.16
C ILE A 283 7.07 14.91 12.02
N ILE A 284 5.89 14.31 11.92
CA ILE A 284 4.67 14.76 12.61
C ILE A 284 4.14 13.77 13.66
N TYR A 285 4.82 12.63 13.79
CA TYR A 285 4.55 11.58 14.77
C TYR A 285 5.85 10.82 15.03
N ARG A 286 6.09 10.47 16.29
CA ARG A 286 7.16 9.56 16.70
C ARG A 286 6.59 8.50 17.63
N GLY A 287 6.77 7.24 17.23
CA GLY A 287 6.47 6.05 18.02
C GLY A 287 7.76 5.29 18.33
N GLN A 288 7.61 3.97 18.50
CA GLN A 288 8.75 3.06 18.64
C GLN A 288 9.42 2.84 17.28
N THR A 289 10.75 2.78 17.25
CA THR A 289 11.50 2.36 16.05
C THR A 289 11.08 0.97 15.61
N PHE A 290 11.16 0.69 14.30
CA PHE A 290 10.60 -0.54 13.70
C PHE A 290 9.10 -0.70 13.96
N GLY A 291 8.38 0.42 13.92
CA GLY A 291 7.05 0.49 14.51
C GLY A 291 5.95 1.03 13.61
N VAL A 292 6.21 1.87 12.61
CA VAL A 292 5.13 2.46 11.80
C VAL A 292 4.95 1.70 10.49
N VAL A 293 3.89 0.90 10.43
CA VAL A 293 3.52 0.11 9.25
C VAL A 293 2.66 0.92 8.27
N GLY A 294 1.96 1.95 8.75
CA GLY A 294 1.22 2.83 7.88
C GLY A 294 0.56 3.99 8.60
N VAL A 295 0.29 5.06 7.84
CA VAL A 295 -0.58 6.16 8.25
C VAL A 295 -1.88 6.11 7.47
N PHE A 296 -2.99 6.35 8.16
CA PHE A 296 -4.33 6.35 7.59
C PHE A 296 -5.13 7.53 8.11
N ILE A 297 -6.04 8.02 7.28
CA ILE A 297 -6.86 9.19 7.58
C ILE A 297 -8.32 8.79 7.40
N SER A 298 -9.14 8.95 8.44
CA SER A 298 -10.56 8.62 8.37
C SER A 298 -11.35 9.67 7.58
N PRO A 299 -12.59 9.39 7.16
CA PRO A 299 -13.48 10.37 6.53
C PRO A 299 -13.68 11.66 7.34
N GLU A 300 -13.52 11.62 8.66
CA GLU A 300 -13.60 12.76 9.57
C GLU A 300 -12.26 13.50 9.74
N ASN A 301 -11.25 13.17 8.93
CA ASN A 301 -9.89 13.72 8.99
C ASN A 301 -9.15 13.42 10.30
N LEU A 302 -9.47 12.30 10.95
CA LEU A 302 -8.70 11.81 12.09
C LEU A 302 -7.52 10.98 11.60
N PHE A 303 -6.36 11.19 12.19
CA PHE A 303 -5.13 10.50 11.81
C PHE A 303 -4.91 9.26 12.68
N TYR A 304 -4.54 8.18 12.01
CA TYR A 304 -4.25 6.89 12.61
C TYR A 304 -2.91 6.39 12.11
N VAL A 305 -2.18 5.73 12.99
CA VAL A 305 -0.98 4.96 12.67
C VAL A 305 -1.22 3.52 13.07
N THR A 306 -0.84 2.59 12.19
CA THR A 306 -0.72 1.18 12.55
C THR A 306 0.72 0.84 12.87
N THR A 307 0.89 0.09 13.94
CA THR A 307 2.10 -0.67 14.23
C THR A 307 1.83 -2.15 13.99
N PRO A 308 2.84 -3.05 14.07
CA PRO A 308 2.58 -4.48 13.97
C PRO A 308 1.48 -4.96 14.93
N SER A 309 1.33 -4.34 16.10
CA SER A 309 0.44 -4.83 17.17
C SER A 309 -0.58 -3.82 17.67
N SER A 310 -0.67 -2.62 17.12
CA SER A 310 -1.60 -1.61 17.63
C SER A 310 -2.06 -0.62 16.56
N ILE A 311 -3.22 -0.01 16.81
CA ILE A 311 -3.72 1.13 16.06
C ILE A 311 -3.75 2.32 17.02
N ASN A 312 -3.07 3.41 16.69
CA ASN A 312 -3.04 4.60 17.53
C ASN A 312 -3.61 5.78 16.76
N GLN A 313 -4.63 6.42 17.32
CA GLN A 313 -5.05 7.74 16.88
C GLN A 313 -4.02 8.77 17.34
N PHE A 314 -3.70 9.73 16.49
CA PHE A 314 -2.84 10.86 16.87
C PHE A 314 -3.34 12.16 16.26
N TYR A 315 -2.86 13.27 16.81
CA TYR A 315 -3.06 14.59 16.24
C TYR A 315 -1.73 15.03 15.63
N PRO A 316 -1.68 15.40 14.32
CA PRO A 316 -0.45 15.84 13.69
C PRO A 316 0.14 17.03 14.44
N GLN A 317 1.34 16.87 14.99
CA GLN A 317 2.11 17.92 15.64
C GLN A 317 3.48 17.97 14.99
N SER A 318 3.93 19.13 14.53
CA SER A 318 5.27 19.28 13.96
C SER A 318 6.32 19.09 15.05
N PHE A 319 7.26 18.17 14.83
CA PHE A 319 8.44 18.00 15.69
C PHE A 319 9.60 18.79 15.06
N ALA A 320 10.16 19.74 15.81
CA ALA A 320 11.37 20.46 15.43
C ALA A 320 12.61 19.56 15.48
#